data_AF-A0A925LFI1-F1
#
_entry.id   AF-A0A925LFI1-F1
#
_cell.length_a   1.000
_cell.length_b   1.000
_cell.length_c   1.000
_cell.angle_alpha   90.00
_cell.angle_beta   90.00
_cell.angle_gamma   90.00
#
_symmetry.space_group_name_H-M   'P 1'
#
loop_
_entity.id
_entity.type
_entity.pdbx_description
1 polymer ?
#
loop_
_entity_poly.entity_id
_entity_poly.type
_entity_poly.pdbx_seq_one_letter_code
_entity_poly.pdbx_strand_id
1 'polypeptide(L)'
;SIVEVARTIELLSRGAFEQTEEARKGSERLNSLAEQINDVLESTQQIEHYTEETASMNSHGIDALKQLEEKLNLNNEVSRLIATNANTLLSKSSSISQVVDTIQAVAQQTNLLALNAAIEAARAGEQGKGFAVVADEIRKLAEQTSTSTKTIGLIIKEIQVEIDSTKSNIDVGALSLENVNEKLAVTTKAFDAITSAINNSVEHINKLISNIEKINNDKDEVVLSIKDISAISESTAAATQEVSAAIQEQSATMEDIAQTAEQLKDIVTKLEEEISGFQV
;
A
#
# COMPACT_ATOMS: atom_id res chain seq x y z
N SER A 1 30.78 -64.91 -23.69
CA SER A 1 30.19 -66.27 -23.85
C SER A 1 28.65 -66.17 -23.88
N ILE A 2 27.90 -67.22 -24.26
CA ILE A 2 26.41 -67.18 -24.23
C ILE A 2 25.88 -66.75 -22.85
N VAL A 3 26.51 -67.24 -21.78
CA VAL A 3 26.20 -66.85 -20.38
C VAL A 3 26.38 -65.34 -20.14
N GLU A 4 27.40 -64.73 -20.74
CA GLU A 4 27.67 -63.30 -20.62
C GLU A 4 26.66 -62.45 -21.38
N VAL A 5 26.18 -62.93 -22.53
CA VAL A 5 25.10 -62.28 -23.29
C VAL A 5 23.79 -62.37 -22.53
N ALA A 6 23.43 -63.56 -22.01
CA ALA A 6 22.24 -63.75 -21.18
C ALA A 6 22.24 -62.85 -19.94
N ARG A 7 23.39 -62.71 -19.25
CA ARG A 7 23.54 -61.79 -18.12
C ARG A 7 23.33 -60.32 -18.52
N THR A 8 23.83 -59.93 -19.69
CA THR A 8 23.68 -58.57 -20.21
C THR A 8 22.22 -58.26 -20.55
N ILE A 9 21.50 -59.23 -21.11
CA ILE A 9 20.06 -59.16 -21.38
C ILE A 9 19.25 -59.03 -20.09
N GLU A 10 19.58 -59.80 -19.05
CA GLU A 10 18.93 -59.67 -17.75
C GLU A 10 19.13 -58.28 -17.14
N LEU A 11 20.35 -57.73 -17.23
CA LEU A 11 20.66 -56.36 -16.80
C LEU A 11 19.90 -55.31 -17.62
N LEU A 12 19.79 -55.49 -18.94
CA LEU A 12 19.03 -54.59 -19.81
C LEU A 12 17.53 -54.59 -19.48
N SER A 13 16.96 -55.77 -19.28
CA SER A 13 15.55 -55.95 -18.91
C SER A 13 15.24 -55.27 -17.59
N ARG A 14 16.11 -55.46 -16.59
CA ARG A 14 15.99 -54.79 -15.29
C ARG A 14 16.11 -53.28 -15.43
N GLY A 15 17.09 -52.80 -16.21
CA GLY A 15 17.27 -51.36 -16.48
C GLY A 15 16.06 -50.72 -17.17
N ALA A 16 15.46 -51.40 -18.14
CA ALA A 16 14.23 -50.95 -18.80
C ALA A 16 13.05 -50.87 -17.83
N PHE A 17 12.89 -51.87 -16.95
CA PHE A 17 11.86 -51.84 -15.91
C PHE A 17 12.06 -50.70 -14.91
N GLU A 18 13.31 -50.49 -14.46
CA GLU A 18 13.67 -49.37 -13.57
C GLU A 18 13.38 -48.02 -14.25
N GLN A 19 13.69 -47.86 -15.54
CA GLN A 19 13.37 -46.64 -16.29
C GLN A 19 11.86 -46.38 -16.41
N THR A 20 11.04 -47.40 -16.66
CA THR A 20 9.59 -47.25 -16.69
C THR A 20 9.03 -46.81 -15.33
N GLU A 21 9.55 -47.37 -14.23
CA GLU A 21 9.12 -46.98 -12.89
C GLU A 21 9.54 -45.55 -12.53
N GLU A 22 10.74 -45.12 -12.90
CA GLU A 22 11.17 -43.73 -12.72
C GLU A 22 10.39 -42.76 -13.61
N ALA A 23 10.04 -43.14 -14.84
CA ALA A 23 9.16 -42.37 -15.72
C ALA A 23 7.75 -42.19 -15.10
N ARG A 24 7.19 -43.27 -14.52
CA ARG A 24 5.90 -43.24 -13.82
C ARG A 24 5.94 -42.27 -12.64
N LYS A 25 6.94 -42.35 -11.77
CA LYS A 25 7.12 -41.42 -10.65
C LYS A 25 7.31 -39.98 -11.12
N GLY A 26 8.07 -39.77 -12.20
CA GLY A 26 8.25 -38.45 -12.79
C GLY A 26 6.92 -37.84 -13.27
N SER A 27 6.08 -38.65 -13.92
CA SER A 27 4.73 -38.24 -14.35
C SER A 27 3.84 -37.85 -13.15
N GLU A 28 3.84 -38.65 -12.08
CA GLU A 28 3.09 -38.32 -10.86
C GLU A 28 3.54 -36.99 -10.23
N ARG A 29 4.84 -36.73 -10.19
CA ARG A 29 5.38 -35.46 -9.68
C ARG A 29 5.00 -34.27 -10.57
N LEU A 30 4.94 -34.45 -11.89
CA LEU A 30 4.48 -33.40 -12.81
C LEU A 30 3.00 -33.10 -12.70
N ASN A 31 2.16 -34.10 -12.38
CA ASN A 31 0.75 -33.86 -12.08
C ASN A 31 0.59 -33.00 -10.82
N SER A 32 1.35 -33.30 -9.77
CA SER A 32 1.37 -32.46 -8.56
C SER A 32 1.91 -31.06 -8.84
N LEU A 33 2.92 -30.93 -9.72
CA LEU A 33 3.42 -29.62 -10.16
C LEU A 33 2.35 -28.83 -10.91
N ALA A 34 1.54 -29.49 -11.77
CA ALA A 34 0.44 -28.83 -12.48
C ALA A 34 -0.60 -28.24 -11.52
N GLU A 35 -0.95 -28.97 -10.46
CA GLU A 35 -1.85 -28.49 -9.40
C GLU A 35 -1.26 -27.26 -8.70
N GLN A 36 0.01 -27.32 -8.29
CA GLN A 36 0.70 -26.19 -7.66
C GLN A 36 0.79 -24.95 -8.57
N ILE A 37 0.98 -25.13 -9.89
CA ILE A 37 0.97 -24.04 -10.86
C ILE A 37 -0.40 -23.35 -10.88
N ASN A 38 -1.49 -24.12 -10.88
CA ASN A 38 -2.84 -23.57 -10.87
C ASN A 38 -3.12 -22.80 -9.57
N ASP A 39 -2.71 -23.34 -8.42
CA ASP A 39 -2.87 -22.67 -7.12
C ASP A 39 -2.11 -21.33 -7.06
N VAL A 40 -0.89 -21.31 -7.61
CA VAL A 40 -0.08 -20.08 -7.68
C VAL A 40 -0.69 -19.07 -8.67
N LEU A 41 -1.28 -19.54 -9.77
CA LEU A 41 -1.97 -18.68 -10.73
C LEU A 41 -3.21 -18.02 -10.10
N GLU A 42 -4.05 -18.80 -9.41
CA GLU A 42 -5.23 -18.28 -8.70
C GLU A 42 -4.82 -17.27 -7.62
N SER A 43 -3.80 -17.60 -6.83
CA SER A 43 -3.25 -16.70 -5.81
C SER A 43 -2.74 -15.39 -6.42
N THR A 44 -2.10 -15.47 -7.59
CA THR A 44 -1.57 -14.29 -8.30
C THR A 44 -2.70 -13.39 -8.80
N GLN A 45 -3.78 -13.97 -9.33
CA GLN A 45 -4.99 -13.22 -9.74
C GLN A 45 -5.68 -12.54 -8.56
N GLN A 46 -5.73 -13.20 -7.38
CA GLN A 46 -6.25 -12.56 -6.17
C GLN A 46 -5.37 -11.38 -5.72
N ILE A 47 -4.05 -11.52 -5.77
CA ILE A 47 -3.11 -10.43 -5.46
C ILE A 47 -3.28 -9.26 -6.43
N GLU A 48 -3.49 -9.53 -7.73
CA GLU A 48 -3.81 -8.52 -8.73
C GLU A 48 -5.07 -7.74 -8.34
N HIS A 49 -6.15 -8.44 -8.03
CA HIS A 49 -7.41 -7.82 -7.61
C HIS A 49 -7.25 -6.94 -6.36
N TYR A 50 -6.57 -7.42 -5.31
CA TYR A 50 -6.31 -6.62 -4.11
C TYR A 50 -5.40 -5.42 -4.38
N THR A 51 -4.47 -5.54 -5.33
CA THR A 51 -3.60 -4.43 -5.73
C THR A 51 -4.40 -3.34 -6.44
N GLU A 52 -5.33 -3.72 -7.31
CA GLU A 52 -6.26 -2.77 -7.97
C GLU A 52 -7.19 -2.07 -6.96
N GLU A 53 -7.75 -2.82 -6.01
CA GLU A 53 -8.58 -2.26 -4.95
C GLU A 53 -7.77 -1.26 -4.09
N THR A 54 -6.54 -1.64 -3.72
CA THR A 54 -5.63 -0.76 -2.97
C THR A 54 -5.28 0.50 -3.78
N ALA A 55 -5.10 0.39 -5.11
CA ALA A 55 -4.88 1.52 -5.99
C ALA A 55 -6.06 2.50 -5.98
N SER A 56 -7.27 1.97 -6.07
CA SER A 56 -8.51 2.75 -5.99
C SER A 56 -8.63 3.45 -4.64
N MET A 57 -8.41 2.74 -3.52
CA MET A 57 -8.45 3.33 -2.18
C MET A 57 -7.40 4.43 -2.01
N ASN A 58 -6.18 4.22 -2.49
CA ASN A 58 -5.11 5.22 -2.43
C ASN A 58 -5.46 6.47 -3.25
N SER A 59 -6.07 6.29 -4.42
CA SER A 59 -6.56 7.40 -5.26
C SER A 59 -7.63 8.22 -4.55
N HIS A 60 -8.62 7.57 -3.90
CA HIS A 60 -9.62 8.27 -3.10
C HIS A 60 -8.99 9.01 -1.92
N GLY A 61 -7.97 8.42 -1.27
CA GLY A 61 -7.21 9.08 -0.21
C GLY A 61 -6.51 10.35 -0.69
N ILE A 62 -5.84 10.30 -1.85
CA ILE A 62 -5.21 11.47 -2.48
C ILE A 62 -6.24 12.57 -2.79
N ASP A 63 -7.40 12.20 -3.33
CA ASP A 63 -8.46 13.17 -3.62
C ASP A 63 -8.99 13.85 -2.34
N ALA A 64 -9.20 13.06 -1.27
CA ALA A 64 -9.59 13.60 0.03
C ALA A 64 -8.54 14.57 0.61
N LEU A 65 -7.24 14.29 0.42
CA LEU A 65 -6.17 15.21 0.84
C LEU A 65 -6.19 16.51 0.04
N LYS A 66 -6.46 16.46 -1.27
CA LYS A 66 -6.60 17.68 -2.10
C LYS A 66 -7.79 18.53 -1.64
N GLN A 67 -8.94 17.90 -1.39
CA GLN A 67 -10.10 18.62 -0.85
C GLN A 67 -9.79 19.23 0.52
N LEU A 68 -9.04 18.52 1.38
CA LEU A 68 -8.61 19.04 2.67
C LEU A 68 -7.68 20.26 2.51
N GLU A 69 -6.73 20.21 1.58
CA GLU A 69 -5.84 21.33 1.25
C GLU A 69 -6.64 22.58 0.84
N GLU A 70 -7.64 22.42 -0.04
CA GLU A 70 -8.54 23.52 -0.43
C GLU A 70 -9.28 24.12 0.77
N LYS A 71 -9.80 23.28 1.67
CA LYS A 71 -10.52 23.75 2.88
C LYS A 71 -9.59 24.46 3.86
N LEU A 72 -8.34 24.02 4.00
CA LEU A 72 -7.35 24.69 4.85
C LEU A 72 -6.94 26.04 4.27
N ASN A 73 -6.79 26.15 2.95
CA ASN A 73 -6.52 27.42 2.28
C ASN A 73 -7.66 28.43 2.50
N LEU A 74 -8.92 27.98 2.35
CA LEU A 74 -10.08 28.81 2.66
C LEU A 74 -10.11 29.23 4.14
N ASN A 75 -9.78 28.32 5.06
CA ASN A 75 -9.71 28.63 6.49
C ASN A 75 -8.66 29.72 6.79
N ASN A 76 -7.50 29.65 6.14
CA ASN A 76 -6.44 30.66 6.26
C ASN A 76 -6.91 32.03 5.74
N GLU A 77 -7.61 32.07 4.60
CA GLU A 77 -8.21 33.29 4.07
C GLU A 77 -9.23 33.91 5.04
N VAL A 78 -10.14 33.09 5.58
CA VAL A 78 -11.14 33.54 6.56
C VAL A 78 -10.46 34.06 7.83
N SER A 79 -9.45 33.36 8.35
CA SER A 79 -8.68 33.80 9.51
C SER A 79 -8.03 35.17 9.30
N ARG A 80 -7.45 35.42 8.12
CA ARG A 80 -6.88 36.73 7.74
C ARG A 80 -7.95 37.83 7.66
N LEU A 81 -9.13 37.51 7.15
CA LEU A 81 -10.26 38.45 7.11
C LEU A 81 -10.72 38.82 8.52
N ILE A 82 -10.84 37.85 9.43
CA ILE A 82 -11.20 38.10 10.83
C ILE A 82 -10.14 38.99 11.50
N ALA A 83 -8.85 38.74 11.28
CA ALA A 83 -7.78 39.59 11.81
C ALA A 83 -7.89 41.04 11.32
N THR A 84 -8.22 41.23 10.05
CA THR A 84 -8.43 42.55 9.44
C THR A 84 -9.64 43.27 10.06
N ASN A 85 -10.74 42.54 10.26
CA ASN A 85 -11.95 43.06 10.90
C ASN A 85 -11.70 43.44 12.37
N ALA A 86 -10.95 42.63 13.11
CA ALA A 86 -10.55 42.91 14.49
C ALA A 86 -9.72 44.21 14.58
N ASN A 87 -8.71 44.38 13.71
CA ASN A 87 -7.94 45.62 13.65
C ASN A 87 -8.81 46.84 13.32
N THR A 88 -9.79 46.67 12.41
CA THR A 88 -10.74 47.74 12.07
C THR A 88 -11.63 48.11 13.25
N LEU A 89 -12.15 47.12 13.98
CA LEU A 89 -12.94 47.34 15.20
C LEU A 89 -12.12 48.01 16.30
N LEU A 90 -10.85 47.63 16.47
CA LEU A 90 -9.95 48.27 17.43
C LEU A 90 -9.77 49.76 17.13
N SER A 91 -9.52 50.09 15.85
CA SER A 91 -9.40 51.48 15.40
C SER A 91 -10.69 52.27 15.65
N LYS A 92 -11.86 51.71 15.31
CA LYS A 92 -13.15 52.38 15.56
C LYS A 92 -13.43 52.56 17.05
N SER A 93 -13.13 51.56 17.87
CA SER A 93 -13.29 51.62 19.32
C SER A 93 -12.39 52.69 19.94
N SER A 94 -11.14 52.82 19.46
CA SER A 94 -10.23 53.89 19.86
C SER A 94 -10.77 55.28 19.50
N SER A 95 -11.32 55.46 18.29
CA SER A 95 -11.98 56.71 17.90
C SER A 95 -13.19 57.04 18.77
N ILE A 96 -14.01 56.05 19.13
CA ILE A 96 -15.14 56.28 20.06
C ILE A 96 -14.63 56.70 21.44
N SER A 97 -13.56 56.07 21.95
CA SER A 97 -12.93 56.48 23.21
C SER A 97 -12.55 57.96 23.20
N GLN A 98 -11.94 58.46 22.12
CA GLN A 98 -11.57 59.87 21.99
C GLN A 98 -12.79 60.81 22.00
N VAL A 99 -13.89 60.39 21.36
CA VAL A 99 -15.16 61.15 21.38
C VAL A 99 -15.74 61.18 22.79
N VAL A 100 -15.75 60.05 23.49
CA VAL A 100 -16.24 59.94 24.88
C VAL A 100 -15.41 60.83 25.82
N ASP A 101 -14.08 60.84 25.67
CA ASP A 101 -13.19 61.71 26.43
C ASP A 101 -13.49 63.19 26.19
N THR A 102 -13.79 63.55 24.93
CA THR A 102 -14.19 64.92 24.56
C THR A 102 -15.53 65.31 25.20
N ILE A 103 -16.55 64.44 25.15
CA ILE A 103 -17.85 64.71 25.78
C ILE A 103 -17.70 64.82 27.30
N GLN A 104 -16.88 63.96 27.92
CA GLN A 104 -16.56 64.00 29.35
C GLN A 104 -15.91 65.35 29.73
N ALA A 105 -15.00 65.88 28.91
CA ALA A 105 -14.41 67.20 29.11
C ALA A 105 -15.45 68.33 28.97
N VAL A 106 -16.32 68.26 27.95
CA VAL A 106 -17.42 69.23 27.76
C VAL A 106 -18.41 69.20 28.93
N ALA A 107 -18.76 68.01 29.43
CA ALA A 107 -19.64 67.85 30.59
C ALA A 107 -19.02 68.46 31.85
N GLN A 108 -17.72 68.25 32.10
CA GLN A 108 -17.01 68.88 33.22
C GLN A 108 -16.97 70.41 33.09
N GLN A 109 -16.70 70.93 31.89
CA GLN A 109 -16.70 72.37 31.64
C GLN A 109 -18.10 72.98 31.81
N THR A 110 -19.14 72.30 31.32
CA THR A 110 -20.55 72.70 31.47
C THR A 110 -20.96 72.71 32.94
N ASN A 111 -20.53 71.71 33.71
CA ASN A 111 -20.77 71.64 35.15
C ASN A 111 -20.12 72.84 35.87
N LEU A 112 -18.89 73.19 35.51
CA LEU A 112 -18.17 74.34 36.07
C LEU A 112 -18.85 75.68 35.70
N LEU A 113 -19.29 75.82 34.45
CA LEU A 113 -20.04 77.00 33.97
C LEU A 113 -21.39 77.14 34.69
N ALA A 114 -22.13 76.04 34.84
CA ALA A 114 -23.39 76.01 35.55
C ALA A 114 -23.23 76.36 37.03
N LEU A 115 -22.16 75.87 37.68
CA LEU A 115 -21.82 76.24 39.04
C LEU A 115 -21.54 77.75 39.16
N ASN A 116 -20.73 78.32 38.26
CA ASN A 116 -20.45 79.76 38.25
C ASN A 116 -21.74 80.58 38.02
N ALA A 117 -22.63 80.13 37.14
CA ALA A 117 -23.92 80.77 36.90
C ALA A 117 -24.85 80.69 38.13
N ALA A 118 -24.86 79.56 38.84
CA ALA A 118 -25.63 79.40 40.08
C ALA A 118 -25.11 80.34 41.19
N ILE A 119 -23.79 80.51 41.29
CA ILE A 119 -23.15 81.45 42.23
C ILE A 119 -23.56 82.89 41.90
N GLU A 120 -23.47 83.30 40.63
CA GLU A 120 -23.80 84.67 40.23
C GLU A 120 -25.32 84.95 40.34
N ALA A 121 -26.16 83.94 40.08
CA ALA A 121 -27.60 84.02 40.29
C ALA A 121 -27.96 84.16 41.78
N ALA A 122 -27.26 83.47 42.68
CA ALA A 122 -27.41 83.65 44.12
C ALA A 122 -26.96 85.06 44.56
N ARG A 123 -25.93 85.61 43.91
CA ARG A 123 -25.41 86.96 44.16
C ARG A 123 -26.38 88.08 43.75
N ALA A 124 -27.19 87.85 42.72
CA ALA A 124 -28.23 88.77 42.28
C ALA A 124 -29.50 88.78 43.16
N GLY A 125 -29.57 87.94 44.20
CA GLY A 125 -30.66 87.92 45.18
C GLY A 125 -32.02 87.54 44.57
N GLU A 126 -33.09 88.26 44.92
CA GLU A 126 -34.46 87.98 44.44
C GLU A 126 -34.59 88.01 42.91
N GLN A 127 -33.81 88.85 42.22
CA GLN A 127 -33.83 88.97 40.75
C GLN A 127 -33.17 87.77 40.04
N GLY A 128 -32.34 87.00 40.74
CA GLY A 128 -31.60 85.85 40.19
C GLY A 128 -32.27 84.49 40.42
N LYS A 129 -33.38 84.41 41.17
CA LYS A 129 -34.02 83.13 41.53
C LYS A 129 -34.36 82.24 40.33
N GLY A 130 -34.89 82.82 39.25
CA GLY A 130 -35.20 82.07 38.03
C GLY A 130 -33.95 81.51 37.33
N PHE A 131 -32.87 82.30 37.29
CA PHE A 131 -31.58 81.86 36.74
C PHE A 131 -30.90 80.80 37.60
N ALA A 132 -31.05 80.87 38.93
CA ALA A 132 -30.49 79.87 39.85
C ALA A 132 -31.10 78.47 39.62
N VAL A 133 -32.40 78.39 39.37
CA VAL A 133 -33.09 77.11 39.06
C VAL A 133 -32.57 76.54 37.74
N VAL A 134 -32.43 77.35 36.70
CA VAL A 134 -31.90 76.92 35.40
C VAL A 134 -30.45 76.46 35.52
N ALA A 135 -29.62 77.18 36.29
CA ALA A 135 -28.23 76.83 36.50
C ALA A 135 -28.06 75.49 37.26
N ASP A 136 -28.88 75.22 38.29
CA ASP A 136 -28.85 73.92 39.00
C ASP A 136 -29.33 72.77 38.10
N GLU A 137 -30.30 73.00 37.21
CA GLU A 137 -30.76 71.98 36.26
C GLU A 137 -29.68 71.65 35.21
N ILE A 138 -29.00 72.67 34.67
CA ILE A 138 -27.85 72.48 33.76
C ILE A 138 -26.73 71.72 34.48
N ARG A 139 -26.47 72.04 35.75
CA ARG A 139 -25.46 71.35 36.58
C ARG A 139 -25.79 69.85 36.71
N LYS A 140 -27.04 69.51 37.05
CA LYS A 140 -27.50 68.11 37.14
C LYS A 140 -27.36 67.36 35.81
N LEU A 141 -27.74 67.99 34.70
CA LEU A 141 -27.59 67.41 33.35
C LEU A 141 -26.12 67.16 33.00
N ALA A 142 -25.22 68.07 33.40
CA ALA A 142 -23.78 67.91 33.20
C ALA A 142 -23.20 66.76 34.05
N GLU A 143 -23.62 66.62 35.31
CA GLU A 143 -23.23 65.50 36.19
C GLU A 143 -23.76 64.15 35.66
N GLN A 144 -25.00 64.11 35.20
CA GLN A 144 -25.58 62.94 34.55
C GLN A 144 -24.83 62.58 33.26
N THR A 145 -24.51 63.56 32.42
CA THR A 145 -23.73 63.35 31.19
C THR A 145 -22.33 62.81 31.51
N SER A 146 -21.66 63.33 32.54
CA SER A 146 -20.37 62.82 32.99
C SER A 146 -20.45 61.38 33.51
N THR A 147 -21.50 61.05 34.25
CA THR A 147 -21.69 59.68 34.75
C THR A 147 -21.92 58.71 33.59
N SER A 148 -22.78 59.07 32.63
CA SER A 148 -23.06 58.26 31.44
C SER A 148 -21.81 58.06 30.56
N THR A 149 -21.03 59.11 30.33
CA THR A 149 -19.79 59.01 29.53
C THR A 149 -18.73 58.15 30.20
N LYS A 150 -18.59 58.18 31.53
CA LYS A 150 -17.73 57.22 32.25
C LYS A 150 -18.16 55.78 32.04
N THR A 151 -19.46 55.49 32.13
CA THR A 151 -19.99 54.14 31.87
C THR A 151 -19.72 53.69 30.44
N ILE A 152 -19.92 54.57 29.45
CA ILE A 152 -19.59 54.27 28.04
C ILE A 152 -18.08 54.01 27.90
N GLY A 153 -17.23 54.79 28.55
CA GLY A 153 -15.77 54.58 28.53
C GLY A 153 -15.35 53.21 29.07
N LEU A 154 -16.00 52.71 30.12
CA LEU A 154 -15.77 51.36 30.64
C LEU A 154 -16.15 50.28 29.60
N ILE A 155 -17.34 50.41 28.99
CA ILE A 155 -17.81 49.48 27.95
C ILE A 155 -16.85 49.46 26.75
N ILE A 156 -16.38 50.63 26.32
CA ILE A 156 -15.41 50.75 25.21
C ILE A 156 -14.09 50.05 25.55
N LYS A 157 -13.62 50.18 26.79
CA LYS A 157 -12.41 49.48 27.25
C LYS A 157 -12.60 47.97 27.29
N GLU A 158 -13.74 47.49 27.75
CA GLU A 158 -14.09 46.06 27.72
C GLU A 158 -14.09 45.52 26.27
N ILE A 159 -14.71 46.24 25.34
CA ILE A 159 -14.70 45.89 23.90
C ILE A 159 -13.26 45.83 23.36
N GLN A 160 -12.38 46.76 23.73
CA GLN A 160 -10.97 46.73 23.29
C GLN A 160 -10.25 45.48 23.80
N VAL A 161 -10.45 45.11 25.06
CA VAL A 161 -9.86 43.89 25.66
C VAL A 161 -10.36 42.63 24.93
N GLU A 162 -11.66 42.56 24.60
CA GLU A 162 -12.22 41.44 23.84
C GLU A 162 -11.65 41.34 22.42
N ILE A 163 -11.42 42.49 21.76
CA ILE A 163 -10.79 42.53 20.43
C ILE A 163 -9.34 42.03 20.49
N ASP A 164 -8.56 42.47 21.48
CA ASP A 164 -7.18 42.01 21.66
C ASP A 164 -7.10 40.51 21.96
N SER A 165 -8.02 40.00 22.79
CA SER A 165 -8.17 38.57 23.06
C SER A 165 -8.50 37.80 21.78
N THR A 166 -9.43 38.32 20.97
CA THR A 166 -9.80 37.73 19.67
C THR A 166 -8.60 37.66 18.73
N LYS A 167 -7.77 38.71 18.67
CA LYS A 167 -6.55 38.73 17.86
C LYS A 167 -5.53 37.68 18.30
N SER A 168 -5.29 37.56 19.60
CA SER A 168 -4.42 36.52 20.17
C SER A 168 -4.88 35.10 19.77
N ASN A 169 -6.18 34.84 19.83
CA ASN A 169 -6.75 33.55 19.40
C ASN A 169 -6.55 33.28 17.91
N ILE A 170 -6.63 34.31 17.06
CA ILE A 170 -6.37 34.17 15.61
C ILE A 170 -4.89 33.85 15.36
N ASP A 171 -3.96 34.50 16.06
CA ASP A 171 -2.53 34.24 15.92
C ASP A 171 -2.18 32.80 16.33
N VAL A 172 -2.77 32.30 17.43
CA VAL A 172 -2.64 30.89 17.83
C VAL A 172 -3.24 29.95 16.77
N GLY A 173 -4.41 30.30 16.21
CA GLY A 173 -5.03 29.55 15.12
C GLY A 173 -4.16 29.47 13.86
N ALA A 174 -3.48 30.57 13.51
CA ALA A 174 -2.57 30.63 12.37
C ALA A 174 -1.36 29.69 12.54
N LEU A 175 -0.74 29.67 13.73
CA LEU A 175 0.35 28.74 14.04
C LEU A 175 -0.11 27.28 13.98
N SER A 176 -1.32 26.99 14.46
CA SER A 176 -1.91 25.65 14.37
C SER A 176 -2.10 25.22 12.92
N LEU A 177 -2.62 26.10 12.06
CA LEU A 177 -2.79 25.85 10.63
C LEU A 177 -1.46 25.59 9.91
N GLU A 178 -0.39 26.28 10.28
CA GLU A 178 0.95 26.05 9.72
C GLU A 178 1.42 24.62 10.01
N ASN A 179 1.27 24.14 11.24
CA ASN A 179 1.60 22.76 11.61
C ASN A 179 0.74 21.75 10.84
N VAL A 180 -0.56 22.00 10.72
CA VAL A 180 -1.47 21.14 9.94
C VAL A 180 -1.04 21.05 8.48
N ASN A 181 -0.65 22.18 7.86
CA ASN A 181 -0.14 22.18 6.48
C ASN A 181 1.16 21.38 6.32
N GLU A 182 2.07 21.46 7.29
CA GLU A 182 3.29 20.63 7.29
C GLU A 182 2.95 19.14 7.34
N LYS A 183 2.02 18.74 8.23
CA LYS A 183 1.59 17.34 8.34
C LYS A 183 0.82 16.87 7.13
N LEU A 184 0.03 17.73 6.50
CA LEU A 184 -0.63 17.44 5.24
C LEU A 184 0.40 17.13 4.15
N ALA A 185 1.44 17.96 4.00
CA ALA A 185 2.49 17.73 3.01
C ALA A 185 3.25 16.40 3.23
N VAL A 186 3.53 16.03 4.48
CA VAL A 186 4.13 14.73 4.82
C VAL A 186 3.19 13.58 4.47
N THR A 187 1.90 13.73 4.76
CA THR A 187 0.87 12.73 4.47
C THR A 187 0.71 12.53 2.96
N THR A 188 0.64 13.60 2.18
CA THR A 188 0.58 13.53 0.71
C THR A 188 1.77 12.75 0.13
N LYS A 189 2.99 13.03 0.61
CA LYS A 189 4.18 12.26 0.18
C LYS A 189 4.08 10.77 0.51
N ALA A 190 3.46 10.41 1.63
CA ALA A 190 3.24 9.01 1.98
C ALA A 190 2.28 8.32 1.00
N PHE A 191 1.19 8.98 0.60
CA PHE A 191 0.27 8.49 -0.43
C PHE A 191 0.93 8.37 -1.81
N ASP A 192 1.83 9.29 -2.17
CA ASP A 192 2.63 9.20 -3.41
C ASP A 192 3.59 8.00 -3.39
N ALA A 193 4.22 7.73 -2.24
CA ALA A 193 5.05 6.56 -2.05
C ALA A 193 4.24 5.26 -2.15
N ILE A 194 3.02 5.25 -1.60
CA ILE A 194 2.08 4.12 -1.74
C ILE A 194 1.72 3.91 -3.22
N THR A 195 1.41 4.96 -3.98
CA THR A 195 1.17 4.87 -5.43
C THR A 195 2.35 4.21 -6.16
N SER A 196 3.57 4.62 -5.81
CA SER A 196 4.78 4.05 -6.40
C SER A 196 4.95 2.56 -6.05
N ALA A 197 4.68 2.18 -4.79
CA ALA A 197 4.72 0.80 -4.35
C ALA A 197 3.68 -0.07 -5.06
N ILE A 198 2.47 0.43 -5.25
CA ILE A 198 1.39 -0.24 -5.99
C ILE A 198 1.80 -0.49 -7.44
N ASN A 199 2.36 0.52 -8.12
CA ASN A 199 2.82 0.36 -9.50
C ASN A 199 3.92 -0.70 -9.62
N ASN A 200 4.85 -0.74 -8.67
CA ASN A 200 5.88 -1.79 -8.62
C ASN A 200 5.24 -3.18 -8.38
N SER A 201 4.25 -3.29 -7.50
CA SER A 201 3.52 -4.54 -7.28
C SER A 201 2.86 -5.04 -8.57
N VAL A 202 2.19 -4.15 -9.33
CA VAL A 202 1.60 -4.50 -10.64
C VAL A 202 2.66 -5.01 -11.61
N GLU A 203 3.82 -4.38 -11.70
CA GLU A 203 4.92 -4.86 -12.55
C GLU A 203 5.39 -6.26 -12.13
N HIS A 204 5.53 -6.50 -10.82
CA HIS A 204 5.96 -7.80 -10.29
C HIS A 204 4.91 -8.89 -10.50
N ILE A 205 3.63 -8.58 -10.37
CA ILE A 205 2.51 -9.49 -10.65
C ILE A 205 2.55 -9.92 -12.12
N ASN A 206 2.69 -8.97 -13.05
CA ASN A 206 2.81 -9.28 -14.47
C ASN A 206 4.01 -10.19 -14.79
N LYS A 207 5.16 -9.93 -14.15
CA LYS A 207 6.33 -10.82 -14.26
C LYS A 207 6.07 -12.22 -13.69
N LEU A 208 5.34 -12.32 -12.58
CA LEU A 208 4.96 -13.61 -12.00
C LEU A 208 4.07 -14.40 -12.96
N ILE A 209 3.04 -13.77 -13.54
CA ILE A 209 2.16 -14.42 -14.53
C ILE A 209 2.98 -14.97 -15.70
N SER A 210 3.87 -14.16 -16.28
CA SER A 210 4.74 -14.60 -17.38
C SER A 210 5.66 -15.77 -16.99
N ASN A 211 6.20 -15.76 -15.76
CA ASN A 211 7.03 -16.85 -15.27
C ASN A 211 6.22 -18.14 -15.05
N ILE A 212 4.99 -18.03 -14.54
CA ILE A 212 4.07 -19.16 -14.36
C ILE A 212 3.73 -19.81 -15.71
N GLU A 213 3.41 -19.00 -16.72
CA GLU A 213 3.18 -19.49 -18.09
C GLU A 213 4.40 -20.25 -18.62
N LYS A 214 5.61 -19.71 -18.42
CA LYS A 214 6.84 -20.38 -18.82
C LYS A 214 7.03 -21.71 -18.10
N ILE A 215 6.84 -21.75 -16.78
CA ILE A 215 6.94 -22.99 -15.98
C ILE A 215 5.93 -24.03 -16.46
N ASN A 216 4.72 -23.59 -16.83
CA ASN A 216 3.69 -24.49 -17.34
C ASN A 216 4.09 -25.11 -18.70
N ASN A 217 4.67 -24.30 -19.60
CA ASN A 217 5.19 -24.79 -20.87
C ASN A 217 6.37 -25.75 -20.68
N ASP A 218 7.35 -25.39 -19.82
CA ASP A 218 8.49 -26.24 -19.51
C ASP A 218 8.03 -27.59 -18.91
N LYS A 219 7.03 -27.55 -18.02
CA LYS A 219 6.38 -28.76 -17.47
C LYS A 219 5.80 -29.64 -18.59
N ASP A 220 5.08 -29.06 -19.55
CA ASP A 220 4.50 -29.81 -20.68
C ASP A 220 5.58 -30.49 -21.54
N GLU A 221 6.71 -29.82 -21.79
CA GLU A 221 7.85 -30.43 -22.50
C GLU A 221 8.46 -31.60 -21.71
N VAL A 222 8.57 -31.49 -20.39
CA VAL A 222 9.06 -32.59 -19.55
C VAL A 222 8.06 -33.76 -19.56
N VAL A 223 6.75 -33.50 -19.56
CA VAL A 223 5.73 -34.56 -19.70
C VAL A 223 5.92 -35.34 -21.01
N LEU A 224 6.18 -34.65 -22.12
CA LEU A 224 6.46 -35.30 -23.41
C LEU A 224 7.73 -36.16 -23.34
N SER A 225 8.81 -35.62 -22.77
CA SER A 225 10.08 -36.34 -22.61
C SER A 225 9.92 -37.62 -21.77
N ILE A 226 9.10 -37.58 -20.71
CA ILE A 226 8.80 -38.76 -19.88
C ILE A 226 8.02 -39.82 -20.66
N LYS A 227 7.05 -39.40 -21.50
CA LYS A 227 6.32 -40.33 -22.37
C LYS A 227 7.25 -41.04 -23.35
N ASP A 228 8.20 -40.31 -23.94
CA ASP A 228 9.19 -40.88 -24.84
C ASP A 228 10.11 -41.88 -24.12
N ILE A 229 10.57 -41.56 -22.90
CA ILE A 229 11.36 -42.49 -22.07
C ILE A 229 10.56 -43.78 -21.79
N SER A 230 9.28 -43.66 -21.43
CA SER A 230 8.42 -44.82 -21.17
C SER A 230 8.27 -45.70 -22.42
N ALA A 231 8.03 -45.09 -23.58
CA ALA A 231 7.90 -45.81 -24.86
C ALA A 231 9.22 -46.52 -25.26
N ILE A 232 10.36 -45.86 -25.09
CA ILE A 232 11.69 -46.45 -25.36
C ILE A 232 11.97 -47.60 -24.39
N SER A 233 11.60 -47.46 -23.12
CA SER A 233 11.79 -48.49 -22.10
C SER A 233 10.97 -49.74 -22.40
N GLU A 234 9.70 -49.58 -22.79
CA GLU A 234 8.85 -50.69 -23.24
C GLU A 234 9.41 -51.39 -24.48
N SER A 235 9.86 -50.62 -25.48
CA SER A 235 10.49 -51.18 -26.69
C SER A 235 11.79 -51.92 -26.35
N THR A 236 12.59 -51.39 -25.42
CA THR A 236 13.83 -52.04 -24.95
C THR A 236 13.51 -53.35 -24.23
N ALA A 237 12.49 -53.38 -23.38
CA ALA A 237 12.05 -54.60 -22.71
C ALA A 237 11.60 -55.67 -23.70
N ALA A 238 10.80 -55.29 -24.71
CA ALA A 238 10.35 -56.20 -25.77
C ALA A 238 11.53 -56.76 -26.60
N ALA A 239 12.45 -55.89 -27.04
CA ALA A 239 13.65 -56.31 -27.76
C ALA A 239 14.55 -57.23 -26.93
N THR A 240 14.65 -56.96 -25.63
CA THR A 240 15.42 -57.78 -24.69
C THR A 240 14.81 -59.18 -24.52
N GLN A 241 13.47 -59.28 -24.48
CA GLN A 241 12.77 -60.57 -24.48
C GLN A 241 13.02 -61.36 -25.77
N GLU A 242 12.97 -60.71 -26.92
CA GLU A 242 13.21 -61.35 -28.22
C GLU A 242 14.65 -61.89 -28.31
N VAL A 243 15.64 -61.09 -27.90
CA VAL A 243 17.04 -61.55 -27.86
C VAL A 243 17.22 -62.66 -26.83
N SER A 244 16.55 -62.61 -25.69
CA SER A 244 16.58 -63.70 -24.69
C SER A 244 16.09 -65.02 -25.28
N ALA A 245 15.01 -64.98 -26.07
CA ALA A 245 14.47 -66.16 -26.75
C ALA A 245 15.45 -66.70 -27.81
N ALA A 246 16.03 -65.81 -28.63
CA ALA A 246 17.05 -66.19 -29.61
C ALA A 246 18.30 -66.81 -28.97
N ILE A 247 18.70 -66.31 -27.79
CA ILE A 247 19.83 -66.88 -27.03
C ILE A 247 19.51 -68.27 -26.49
N GLN A 248 18.27 -68.53 -26.05
CA GLN A 248 17.85 -69.87 -25.63
C GLN A 248 17.89 -70.87 -26.80
N GLU A 249 17.41 -70.46 -27.97
CA GLU A 249 17.48 -71.26 -29.20
C GLU A 249 18.94 -71.51 -29.64
N GLN A 250 19.78 -70.48 -29.56
CA GLN A 250 21.21 -70.60 -29.84
C GLN A 250 21.93 -71.52 -28.83
N SER A 251 21.53 -71.49 -27.56
CA SER A 251 22.03 -72.42 -26.55
C SER A 251 21.68 -73.87 -26.87
N ALA A 252 20.42 -74.14 -27.25
CA ALA A 252 19.96 -75.48 -27.62
C ALA A 252 20.72 -76.01 -28.86
N THR A 253 20.85 -75.19 -29.90
CA THR A 253 21.60 -75.57 -31.11
C THR A 253 23.08 -75.83 -30.83
N MET A 254 23.70 -75.10 -29.90
CA MET A 254 25.08 -75.37 -29.48
C MET A 254 25.22 -76.69 -28.71
N GLU A 255 24.21 -77.07 -27.93
CA GLU A 255 24.14 -78.36 -27.23
C GLU A 255 24.00 -79.51 -28.24
N ASP A 256 23.15 -79.35 -29.25
CA ASP A 256 23.02 -80.29 -30.37
C ASP A 256 24.33 -80.44 -31.16
N ILE A 257 25.03 -79.32 -31.43
CA ILE A 257 26.34 -79.35 -32.10
C ILE A 257 27.37 -80.10 -31.25
N ALA A 258 27.41 -79.85 -29.94
CA ALA A 258 28.32 -80.53 -29.03
C ALA A 258 28.05 -82.04 -29.00
N GLN A 259 26.77 -82.45 -28.94
CA GLN A 259 26.37 -83.85 -29.00
C GLN A 259 26.77 -84.48 -30.35
N THR A 260 26.55 -83.79 -31.46
CA THR A 260 26.91 -84.28 -32.80
C THR A 260 28.43 -84.42 -32.95
N ALA A 261 29.20 -83.50 -32.38
CA ALA A 261 30.66 -83.56 -32.37
C ALA A 261 31.18 -84.73 -31.53
N GLU A 262 30.52 -85.05 -30.41
CA GLU A 262 30.84 -86.21 -29.58
C GLU A 262 30.52 -87.52 -30.30
N GLN A 263 29.35 -87.61 -30.96
CA GLN A 263 29.01 -88.73 -31.83
C GLN A 263 30.01 -88.92 -32.98
N LEU A 264 30.45 -87.83 -33.61
CA LEU A 264 31.45 -87.87 -34.66
C LEU A 264 32.80 -88.38 -34.13
N LYS A 265 33.22 -87.92 -32.95
CA LYS A 265 34.42 -88.42 -32.26
C LYS A 265 34.32 -89.92 -31.98
N ASP A 266 33.18 -90.41 -31.53
CA ASP A 266 32.95 -91.84 -31.30
C ASP A 266 33.05 -92.65 -32.59
N ILE A 267 32.48 -92.14 -33.70
CA ILE A 267 32.57 -92.77 -35.02
C ILE A 267 34.02 -92.81 -35.50
N VAL A 268 34.76 -91.72 -35.36
CA VAL A 268 36.19 -91.65 -35.73
C VAL A 268 37.00 -92.64 -34.90
N THR A 269 36.77 -92.72 -33.59
CA THR A 269 37.47 -93.65 -32.70
C THR A 269 37.22 -95.11 -33.09
N LYS A 270 35.96 -95.47 -33.38
CA LYS A 270 35.62 -96.82 -33.89
C LYS A 270 36.29 -97.12 -35.23
N LEU A 271 36.36 -96.14 -36.13
CA LEU A 271 37.01 -96.31 -37.42
C LEU A 271 38.53 -96.52 -37.26
N GLU A 272 39.18 -95.79 -36.34
CA GLU A 272 40.59 -95.98 -35.99
C GLU A 272 40.84 -97.38 -35.39
N GLU A 273 39.96 -97.88 -34.52
CA GLU A 273 40.04 -99.24 -33.97
C GLU A 273 39.94 -100.31 -35.07
N GLU A 274 38.96 -100.19 -35.98
CA GLU A 274 38.80 -101.10 -37.13
C GLU A 274 40.04 -101.09 -38.03
N ILE A 275 40.56 -99.91 -38.40
CA ILE A 275 41.77 -99.77 -39.23
C ILE A 275 43.01 -100.36 -38.52
N SER A 276 43.14 -100.17 -37.21
CA SER A 276 44.22 -100.74 -36.41
C SER A 276 44.19 -102.28 -36.41
N GLY A 277 43.00 -102.88 -36.49
CA GLY A 277 42.83 -104.33 -36.66
C GLY A 277 43.31 -104.86 -38.02
N PHE A 278 43.41 -104.01 -39.04
CA PHE A 278 43.94 -104.35 -40.37
C PHE A 278 45.44 -104.03 -40.52
N GLN A 279 46.04 -103.28 -39.60
CA GLN A 279 47.50 -103.11 -39.52
C GLN A 279 48.11 -104.26 -38.69
N VAL A 280 48.48 -105.33 -39.40
CA VAL A 280 49.41 -106.39 -38.92
C VAL A 280 50.84 -105.97 -39.20
#